data_AF-A0A9W7GK15-F1
#
_entry.id   AF-A0A9W7GK15-F1
#
_cell.length_a   1.000
_cell.length_b   1.000
_cell.length_c   1.000
_cell.angle_alpha   90.00
_cell.angle_beta   90.00
_cell.angle_gamma   90.00
#
_symmetry.space_group_name_H-M   'P 1'
#
loop_
_entity.id
_entity.type
_entity.pdbx_description
1 polymer ?
#
loop_
_entity_poly.entity_id
_entity_poly.type
_entity_poly.pdbx_seq_one_letter_code
_entity_poly.pdbx_strand_id
1 'polypeptide(L)'
;MTLIPFAKSLFLLLFLALVPECLCSKRQVQYGEKASFTINCVRDCTMNYEEYLAEGNKPDAVGQCNINLDLGKGEWDGEQYSEGSDKTTPPPGYLNFPVVLRGLNWDCKALCDYSCHHSHAQRSSAEGKFPTKYKSRWAFVRILGIEEFASFLACVLNGIIHLYHLASNKNRHLYAGPEGYRMKAPMLLYSVVCINSFFWSSLFFVSKTKQTEKMDQYFAFLMVIFTFWIAVYRIGGSGAGENLFGNICAYTSLAILAPCLFLFAAYIYYMTNFMFNPLLSMRLKVVFNGLHAIIWIYWSLLGRGWGKGYRWKCLVCVISTNIITIVELALPGWEMLDFVPYFGIFGNESIYLLYTVPFTALWYSFLGSDTKWEVDAMDKKKK
;
A
#
# COMPACT_ATOMS: atom_id res chain seq x y z
N MET A 1 18.93 -9.86 -19.85
CA MET A 1 18.15 -8.68 -20.29
C MET A 1 16.68 -9.05 -20.57
N THR A 2 16.07 -9.92 -19.75
CA THR A 2 14.78 -10.58 -20.04
C THR A 2 13.74 -10.50 -18.90
N LEU A 3 14.06 -9.83 -17.79
CA LEU A 3 13.15 -9.72 -16.62
C LEU A 3 12.15 -8.55 -16.70
N ILE A 4 12.46 -7.51 -17.47
CA ILE A 4 11.62 -6.31 -17.63
C ILE A 4 10.31 -6.59 -18.41
N PRO A 5 10.29 -7.39 -19.51
CA PRO A 5 9.04 -7.73 -20.18
C PRO A 5 8.17 -8.68 -19.35
N PHE A 6 8.77 -9.60 -18.59
CA PHE A 6 8.03 -10.52 -17.73
C PHE A 6 7.31 -9.79 -16.58
N ALA A 7 7.96 -8.79 -15.98
CA ALA A 7 7.34 -7.93 -14.97
C ALA A 7 6.16 -7.11 -15.55
N LYS A 8 6.28 -6.59 -16.78
CA LYS A 8 5.19 -5.87 -17.46
C LYS A 8 4.00 -6.78 -17.79
N SER A 9 4.24 -8.00 -18.26
CA SER A 9 3.17 -8.95 -18.59
C SER A 9 2.49 -9.54 -17.36
N LEU A 10 3.23 -9.82 -16.28
CA LEU A 10 2.65 -10.26 -15.01
C LEU A 10 1.80 -9.14 -14.38
N PHE A 11 2.24 -7.89 -14.50
CA PHE A 11 1.50 -6.72 -14.04
C PHE A 11 0.20 -6.51 -14.82
N LEU A 12 0.21 -6.69 -16.15
CA LEU A 12 -1.00 -6.61 -16.98
C LEU A 12 -1.97 -7.78 -16.74
N LEU A 13 -1.45 -9.00 -16.56
CA LEU A 13 -2.25 -10.19 -16.28
C LEU A 13 -2.90 -10.14 -14.89
N LEU A 14 -2.21 -9.61 -13.89
CA LEU A 14 -2.79 -9.33 -12.57
C LEU A 14 -3.84 -8.22 -12.64
N PHE A 15 -3.64 -7.20 -13.48
CA PHE A 15 -4.61 -6.12 -13.67
C PHE A 15 -5.90 -6.59 -14.36
N LEU A 16 -5.80 -7.51 -15.32
CA LEU A 16 -6.96 -8.06 -16.05
C LEU A 16 -7.68 -9.19 -15.29
N ALA A 17 -6.98 -9.92 -14.41
CA ALA A 17 -7.58 -10.97 -13.58
C ALA A 17 -8.36 -10.44 -12.36
N LEU A 18 -8.38 -9.13 -12.12
CA LEU A 18 -8.97 -8.49 -10.94
C LEU A 18 -10.19 -7.63 -11.23
N VAL A 19 -10.87 -7.80 -12.37
CA VAL A 19 -12.19 -7.19 -12.60
C VAL A 19 -13.27 -8.20 -12.23
N PRO A 20 -13.75 -8.25 -10.96
CA PRO A 20 -14.91 -9.06 -10.65
C PRO A 20 -16.14 -8.50 -11.37
N GLU A 21 -16.86 -9.37 -12.06
CA GLU A 21 -18.23 -9.08 -12.52
C GLU A 21 -19.08 -8.73 -11.29
N CYS A 22 -19.50 -7.48 -11.19
CA CYS A 22 -20.31 -7.00 -10.08
C CYS A 22 -21.77 -7.42 -10.26
N LEU A 23 -22.21 -8.43 -9.51
CA LEU A 23 -23.63 -8.77 -9.35
C LEU A 23 -24.18 -8.05 -8.11
N CYS A 24 -25.04 -7.05 -8.32
CA CYS A 24 -25.87 -6.46 -7.26
C CYS A 24 -27.28 -7.05 -7.33
N SER A 25 -27.77 -7.63 -6.23
CA SER A 25 -29.15 -8.09 -6.10
C SER A 25 -30.10 -6.90 -5.83
N LYS A 26 -31.14 -6.76 -6.66
CA LYS A 26 -32.20 -5.73 -6.54
C LYS A 26 -33.29 -6.18 -5.55
N ARG A 27 -33.85 -5.22 -4.80
CA ARG A 27 -35.27 -5.25 -4.37
C ARG A 27 -35.85 -3.85 -4.61
N GLN A 28 -36.92 -3.76 -5.39
CA GLN A 28 -37.64 -2.53 -5.73
C GLN A 28 -38.50 -2.01 -4.57
N VAL A 29 -38.58 -0.68 -4.38
CA VAL A 29 -39.73 0.02 -3.75
C VAL A 29 -39.92 1.41 -4.42
N GLN A 30 -41.16 1.90 -4.43
CA GLN A 30 -41.83 2.77 -5.41
C GLN A 30 -41.64 4.31 -5.37
N TYR A 31 -41.81 4.87 -6.57
CA TYR A 31 -42.36 6.15 -7.10
C TYR A 31 -42.43 7.46 -6.29
N GLY A 32 -41.76 8.47 -6.86
CA GLY A 32 -42.00 9.92 -6.84
C GLY A 32 -41.14 10.56 -7.95
N GLU A 33 -41.35 11.83 -8.35
CA GLU A 33 -40.70 12.55 -9.49
C GLU A 33 -39.15 12.61 -9.48
N LYS A 34 -38.48 11.94 -8.54
CA LYS A 34 -37.05 11.69 -8.50
C LYS A 34 -36.81 10.19 -8.48
N ALA A 35 -36.14 9.65 -9.49
CA ALA A 35 -35.70 8.26 -9.51
C ALA A 35 -34.60 8.05 -8.45
N SER A 36 -34.99 7.77 -7.21
CA SER A 36 -34.11 7.31 -6.14
C SER A 36 -33.72 5.85 -6.41
N PHE A 37 -32.46 5.61 -6.82
CA PHE A 37 -31.92 4.26 -6.85
C PHE A 37 -31.48 3.86 -5.44
N THR A 38 -32.29 3.08 -4.73
CA THR A 38 -31.82 2.41 -3.50
C THR A 38 -30.81 1.33 -3.88
N ILE A 39 -29.52 1.67 -3.83
CA ILE A 39 -28.49 0.63 -3.77
C ILE A 39 -28.60 0.04 -2.38
N ASN A 40 -29.32 -1.07 -2.21
CA ASN A 40 -29.38 -1.81 -0.95
C ASN A 40 -27.97 -2.31 -0.60
N CYS A 41 -27.15 -1.43 -0.07
CA CYS A 41 -25.90 -1.73 0.59
C CYS A 41 -26.16 -1.59 2.07
N VAL A 42 -27.07 -2.36 2.61
CA VAL A 42 -26.53 -3.31 3.54
C VAL A 42 -25.80 -2.75 4.85
N ARG A 43 -25.85 -1.47 5.29
CA ARG A 43 -25.67 -1.01 6.70
C ARG A 43 -26.54 0.20 7.08
N ASP A 44 -27.10 0.20 8.30
CA ASP A 44 -27.69 1.39 8.92
C ASP A 44 -26.55 2.33 9.34
N CYS A 45 -26.30 3.37 8.55
CA CYS A 45 -25.26 4.35 8.84
C CYS A 45 -25.62 5.27 10.03
N THR A 46 -26.77 5.08 10.70
CA THR A 46 -27.21 5.91 11.84
C THR A 46 -26.69 5.43 13.18
N MET A 47 -26.25 4.17 13.30
CA MET A 47 -25.67 3.61 14.53
C MET A 47 -24.14 3.71 14.55
N ASN A 48 -23.58 3.91 15.75
CA ASN A 48 -22.14 3.79 15.96
C ASN A 48 -21.70 2.35 15.67
N TYR A 49 -20.55 2.17 14.99
CA TYR A 49 -20.02 0.85 14.64
C TYR A 49 -19.77 -0.03 15.88
N GLU A 50 -19.33 0.55 17.00
CA GLU A 50 -19.10 -0.19 18.24
C GLU A 50 -20.41 -0.64 18.89
N GLU A 51 -21.42 0.23 18.89
CA GLU A 51 -22.78 -0.08 19.37
C GLU A 51 -23.41 -1.18 18.52
N TYR A 52 -23.25 -1.10 17.19
CA TYR A 52 -23.72 -2.13 16.26
C TYR A 52 -23.12 -3.51 16.56
N LEU A 53 -21.81 -3.58 16.85
CA LEU A 53 -21.16 -4.83 17.24
C LEU A 53 -21.63 -5.30 18.63
N ALA A 54 -21.91 -4.38 19.55
CA ALA A 54 -22.39 -4.68 20.89
C ALA A 54 -23.80 -5.31 20.88
N GLU A 55 -24.63 -4.99 19.88
CA GLU A 55 -25.94 -5.63 19.65
C GLU A 55 -25.83 -7.06 19.08
N GLY A 56 -24.63 -7.62 18.95
CA GLY A 56 -24.41 -8.98 18.45
C GLY A 56 -24.49 -9.10 16.92
N ASN A 57 -24.54 -7.97 16.21
CA ASN A 57 -24.51 -7.99 14.75
C ASN A 57 -23.13 -8.41 14.24
N LYS A 58 -23.09 -9.23 13.19
CA LYS A 58 -21.80 -9.65 12.60
C LYS A 58 -21.14 -8.46 11.89
N PRO A 59 -19.80 -8.30 11.96
CA PRO A 59 -19.07 -7.23 11.25
C PRO A 59 -19.22 -7.28 9.72
N ASP A 60 -19.62 -8.45 9.20
CA ASP A 60 -19.91 -8.70 7.79
C ASP A 60 -21.42 -8.90 7.50
N ALA A 61 -22.32 -8.75 8.49
CA ALA A 61 -23.76 -8.71 8.25
C ALA A 61 -24.14 -7.37 7.64
N VAL A 62 -25.03 -7.43 6.65
CA VAL A 62 -25.27 -6.36 5.71
C VAL A 62 -26.78 -5.95 5.94
N GLY A 63 -27.15 -4.71 6.37
CA GLY A 63 -28.50 -3.99 6.51
C GLY A 63 -28.79 -2.65 5.69
N GLN A 64 -29.59 -2.49 4.63
CA GLN A 64 -29.82 -1.31 3.69
C GLN A 64 -29.12 0.08 3.85
N CYS A 65 -28.46 0.58 2.78
CA CYS A 65 -28.05 1.99 2.58
C CYS A 65 -28.88 2.58 1.42
N ASN A 66 -29.24 3.86 1.43
CA ASN A 66 -29.93 4.52 0.32
C ASN A 66 -28.97 5.51 -0.35
N ILE A 67 -28.54 5.24 -1.58
CA ILE A 67 -27.67 6.14 -2.34
C ILE A 67 -28.51 6.83 -3.42
N ASN A 68 -28.96 8.06 -3.15
CA ASN A 68 -29.65 8.87 -4.16
C ASN A 68 -28.66 9.28 -5.26
N LEU A 69 -28.69 8.58 -6.40
CA LEU A 69 -28.02 8.99 -7.62
C LEU A 69 -29.00 9.84 -8.44
N ASP A 70 -28.69 11.12 -8.62
CA ASP A 70 -29.46 12.02 -9.49
C ASP A 70 -29.12 11.68 -10.95
N LEU A 71 -29.82 10.68 -11.50
CA LEU A 71 -29.71 10.33 -12.91
C LEU A 71 -30.62 11.30 -13.67
N GLY A 72 -30.01 12.15 -14.49
CA GLY A 72 -30.72 13.12 -15.31
C GLY A 72 -31.93 12.51 -16.04
N LYS A 73 -33.00 13.29 -16.11
CA LYS A 73 -34.33 12.93 -16.63
C LYS A 73 -34.27 11.99 -17.84
N GLY A 74 -34.68 10.74 -17.66
CA GLY A 74 -35.03 9.82 -18.72
C GLY A 74 -36.34 9.11 -18.35
N GLU A 75 -37.37 9.29 -19.17
CA GLU A 75 -38.68 8.65 -19.04
C GLU A 75 -38.56 7.12 -19.12
N TRP A 76 -39.31 6.41 -18.29
CA TRP A 76 -39.47 4.96 -18.32
C TRP A 76 -40.94 4.65 -18.65
N ASP A 77 -41.18 4.10 -19.83
CA ASP A 77 -42.48 3.58 -20.22
C ASP A 77 -42.68 2.19 -19.61
N GLY A 78 -43.70 2.06 -18.77
CA GLY A 78 -43.98 0.84 -18.01
C GLY A 78 -44.68 -0.22 -18.85
N GLU A 79 -43.99 -1.30 -19.17
CA GLU A 79 -44.62 -2.56 -19.57
C GLU A 79 -44.32 -3.70 -18.58
N GLN A 80 -45.39 -4.44 -18.26
CA GLN A 80 -45.48 -5.48 -17.25
C GLN A 80 -44.67 -6.73 -17.66
N TYR A 81 -43.80 -7.22 -16.78
CA TYR A 81 -43.14 -8.52 -16.92
C TYR A 81 -44.08 -9.64 -16.43
N SER A 82 -44.59 -10.45 -17.36
CA SER A 82 -45.23 -11.74 -17.10
C SER A 82 -44.19 -12.84 -16.84
N GLU A 83 -44.45 -13.71 -15.86
CA GLU A 83 -43.65 -14.91 -15.54
C GLU A 83 -43.52 -15.83 -16.76
N GLY A 84 -42.35 -15.88 -17.40
CA GLY A 84 -42.11 -16.85 -18.48
C GLY A 84 -40.90 -16.67 -19.40
N SER A 85 -40.11 -15.60 -19.30
CA SER A 85 -39.01 -15.36 -20.27
C SER A 85 -37.62 -15.78 -19.78
N ASP A 86 -36.98 -16.62 -20.59
CA ASP A 86 -35.56 -16.94 -20.78
C ASP A 86 -34.52 -16.36 -19.77
N LYS A 87 -33.79 -17.25 -19.10
CA LYS A 87 -32.77 -16.96 -18.06
C LYS A 87 -31.45 -16.40 -18.60
N THR A 88 -31.35 -16.05 -19.89
CA THR A 88 -30.09 -15.64 -20.52
C THR A 88 -29.94 -14.13 -20.71
N THR A 89 -30.93 -13.31 -20.35
CA THR A 89 -30.81 -11.85 -20.39
C THR A 89 -30.90 -11.24 -18.99
N PRO A 90 -29.82 -10.61 -18.49
CA PRO A 90 -29.88 -9.87 -17.23
C PRO A 90 -30.81 -8.64 -17.36
N PRO A 91 -31.71 -8.40 -16.40
CA PRO A 91 -32.77 -7.40 -16.53
C PRO A 91 -32.24 -5.96 -16.59
N PRO A 92 -32.96 -5.03 -17.24
CA PRO A 92 -32.49 -3.66 -17.42
C PRO A 92 -32.45 -2.90 -16.09
N GLY A 93 -31.43 -2.06 -15.94
CA GLY A 93 -31.14 -1.33 -14.72
C GLY A 93 -29.89 -1.82 -14.01
N TYR A 94 -28.85 -2.07 -14.79
CA TYR A 94 -27.47 -2.03 -14.31
C TYR A 94 -27.24 -0.71 -13.59
N LEU A 95 -26.72 -0.79 -12.38
CA LEU A 95 -26.11 0.35 -11.75
C LEU A 95 -24.92 0.74 -12.64
N ASN A 96 -25.11 1.74 -13.49
CA ASN A 96 -24.01 2.32 -14.23
C ASN A 96 -23.16 3.09 -13.22
N PHE A 97 -22.27 2.37 -12.54
CA PHE A 97 -21.10 2.98 -11.93
C PHE A 97 -20.51 3.92 -12.98
N PRO A 98 -20.22 5.20 -12.65
CA PRO A 98 -19.40 6.04 -13.48
C PRO A 98 -18.21 5.19 -13.94
N VAL A 99 -17.95 5.13 -15.25
CA VAL A 99 -16.92 4.25 -15.83
C VAL A 99 -15.58 4.41 -15.10
N VAL A 100 -15.31 5.64 -14.62
CA VAL A 100 -14.19 6.00 -13.75
C VAL A 100 -14.12 5.13 -12.47
N LEU A 101 -15.21 4.95 -11.73
CA LEU A 101 -15.19 4.15 -10.49
C LEU A 101 -15.01 2.65 -10.75
N ARG A 102 -15.59 2.13 -11.84
CA ARG A 102 -15.34 0.76 -12.31
C ARG A 102 -13.87 0.55 -12.67
N GLY A 103 -13.29 1.49 -13.42
CA GLY A 103 -11.86 1.46 -13.76
C GLY A 103 -10.93 1.59 -12.55
N LEU A 104 -11.40 2.20 -11.47
CA LEU A 104 -10.68 2.36 -10.21
C LEU A 104 -10.92 1.22 -9.20
N ASN A 105 -11.48 0.10 -9.64
CA ASN A 105 -11.72 -1.09 -8.81
C ASN A 105 -12.55 -0.80 -7.54
N TRP A 106 -13.58 0.05 -7.69
CA TRP A 106 -14.60 0.21 -6.65
C TRP A 106 -15.60 -0.94 -6.73
N ASP A 107 -15.83 -1.62 -5.60
CA ASP A 107 -16.93 -2.55 -5.45
C ASP A 107 -18.12 -1.90 -4.70
N CYS A 108 -19.26 -2.57 -4.72
CA CYS A 108 -20.47 -2.12 -4.05
C CYS A 108 -20.27 -1.93 -2.53
N LYS A 109 -19.44 -2.79 -1.91
CA LYS A 109 -19.18 -2.76 -0.47
C LYS A 109 -18.36 -1.53 -0.09
N ALA A 110 -17.32 -1.21 -0.85
CA ALA A 110 -16.45 -0.05 -0.68
C ALA A 110 -17.23 1.25 -0.89
N LEU A 111 -18.09 1.30 -1.92
CA LEU A 111 -18.93 2.48 -2.15
C LEU A 111 -19.87 2.76 -0.98
N CYS A 112 -20.48 1.72 -0.42
CA CYS A 112 -21.31 1.85 0.77
C CYS A 112 -20.51 2.27 2.01
N ASP A 113 -19.36 1.64 2.24
CA ASP A 113 -18.50 1.97 3.38
C ASP A 113 -18.12 3.46 3.34
N TYR A 114 -17.73 3.95 2.16
CA TYR A 114 -17.46 5.36 1.92
C TYR A 114 -18.68 6.25 2.21
N SER A 115 -19.86 5.90 1.70
CA SER A 115 -21.09 6.67 1.95
C SER A 115 -21.44 6.72 3.44
N CYS A 116 -21.32 5.60 4.17
CA CYS A 116 -21.54 5.59 5.61
C CYS A 116 -20.51 6.42 6.37
N HIS A 117 -19.23 6.43 5.97
CA HIS A 117 -18.24 7.31 6.61
C HIS A 117 -18.67 8.78 6.54
N HIS A 118 -19.13 9.23 5.36
CA HIS A 118 -19.58 10.60 5.15
C HIS A 118 -20.89 10.92 5.89
N SER A 119 -21.89 10.02 5.82
CA SER A 119 -23.15 10.20 6.55
C SER A 119 -22.92 10.30 8.06
N HIS A 120 -22.04 9.47 8.62
CA HIS A 120 -21.68 9.48 10.04
C HIS A 120 -20.98 10.79 10.44
N ALA A 121 -20.04 11.27 9.62
CA ALA A 121 -19.35 12.54 9.84
C ALA A 121 -20.31 13.75 9.74
N GLN A 122 -21.20 13.77 8.74
CA GLN A 122 -22.21 14.82 8.57
C GLN A 122 -23.17 14.87 9.75
N ARG A 123 -23.60 13.71 10.26
CA ARG A 123 -24.48 13.62 11.42
C ARG A 123 -23.80 14.14 12.69
N SER A 124 -22.57 13.70 12.96
CA SER A 124 -21.78 14.21 14.08
C SER A 124 -21.68 15.74 14.03
N SER A 125 -21.43 16.30 12.85
CA SER A 125 -21.38 17.75 12.64
C SER A 125 -22.73 18.44 12.84
N ALA A 126 -23.84 17.84 12.38
CA ALA A 126 -25.19 18.39 12.54
C ALA A 126 -25.65 18.40 14.00
N GLU A 127 -25.18 17.44 14.80
CA GLU A 127 -25.41 17.36 16.24
C GLU A 127 -24.46 18.27 17.06
N GLY A 128 -23.60 19.05 16.39
CA GLY A 128 -22.61 19.92 17.05
C GLY A 128 -21.48 19.16 17.77
N LYS A 129 -21.31 17.87 17.46
CA LYS A 129 -20.27 17.02 18.05
C LYS A 129 -18.99 17.07 17.22
N PHE A 130 -17.85 16.82 17.85
CA PHE A 130 -16.60 16.61 17.13
C PHE A 130 -16.73 15.38 16.20
N PRO A 131 -16.23 15.42 14.95
CA PRO A 131 -16.31 14.28 14.05
C PRO A 131 -15.70 13.04 14.72
N THR A 132 -16.40 11.90 14.63
CA THR A 132 -15.92 10.63 15.14
C THR A 132 -15.62 9.66 13.99
N LYS A 133 -14.70 8.73 14.24
CA LYS A 133 -14.33 7.70 13.25
C LYS A 133 -15.47 6.71 13.09
N TYR A 134 -15.66 6.25 11.85
CA TYR A 134 -16.49 5.08 11.57
C TYR A 134 -15.57 3.93 11.20
N LYS A 135 -15.68 2.78 11.89
CA LYS A 135 -14.73 1.66 11.75
C LYS A 135 -13.27 2.07 11.86
N SER A 136 -12.96 2.92 12.84
CA SER A 136 -11.60 3.42 13.05
C SER A 136 -11.02 4.18 11.84
N ARG A 137 -11.86 4.73 10.95
CA ARG A 137 -11.44 5.54 9.80
C ARG A 137 -12.18 6.87 9.73
N TRP A 138 -11.51 7.87 9.17
CA TRP A 138 -12.07 9.18 8.89
C TRP A 138 -12.80 9.24 7.55
N ALA A 139 -13.69 10.23 7.42
CA ALA A 139 -14.35 10.57 6.16
C ALA A 139 -13.44 11.46 5.30
N PHE A 140 -12.89 10.91 4.22
CA PHE A 140 -12.08 11.64 3.24
C PHE A 140 -12.90 12.07 2.04
N VAL A 141 -12.65 13.29 1.55
CA VAL A 141 -13.30 13.79 0.34
C VAL A 141 -12.68 13.14 -0.89
N ARG A 142 -13.51 12.44 -1.67
CA ARG A 142 -13.09 11.80 -2.91
C ARG A 142 -12.71 12.83 -3.98
N ILE A 143 -11.53 12.69 -4.58
CA ILE A 143 -11.05 13.52 -5.69
C ILE A 143 -10.73 12.60 -6.87
N LEU A 144 -11.27 12.88 -8.06
CA LEU A 144 -11.08 12.07 -9.28
C LEU A 144 -11.43 10.57 -9.10
N GLY A 145 -12.35 10.25 -8.18
CA GLY A 145 -12.72 8.86 -7.89
C GLY A 145 -11.81 8.15 -6.87
N ILE A 146 -10.80 8.82 -6.32
CA ILE A 146 -9.85 8.30 -5.33
C ILE A 146 -10.29 8.75 -3.93
N GLU A 147 -10.42 7.79 -3.00
CA GLU A 147 -10.85 8.06 -1.62
C GLU A 147 -9.85 8.93 -0.86
N GLU A 148 -8.58 8.54 -0.81
CA GLU A 148 -7.51 9.30 -0.14
C GLU A 148 -6.49 9.84 -1.15
N PHE A 149 -6.81 10.97 -1.76
CA PHE A 149 -6.02 11.52 -2.86
C PHE A 149 -4.57 11.87 -2.47
N ALA A 150 -4.35 12.48 -1.30
CA ALA A 150 -3.00 12.86 -0.87
C ALA A 150 -2.12 11.65 -0.57
N SER A 151 -2.65 10.64 0.14
CA SER A 151 -1.96 9.38 0.41
C SER A 151 -1.64 8.63 -0.88
N PHE A 152 -2.60 8.56 -1.81
CA PHE A 152 -2.39 8.02 -3.15
C PHE A 152 -1.23 8.70 -3.88
N LEU A 153 -1.23 10.04 -3.96
CA LEU A 153 -0.19 10.79 -4.67
C LEU A 153 1.19 10.57 -4.01
N ALA A 154 1.24 10.55 -2.68
CA ALA A 154 2.48 10.32 -1.95
C ALA A 154 3.07 8.91 -2.19
N CYS A 155 2.22 7.87 -2.28
CA CYS A 155 2.62 6.53 -2.71
C CYS A 155 3.17 6.51 -4.14
N VAL A 156 2.47 7.17 -5.06
CA VAL A 156 2.89 7.29 -6.46
C VAL A 156 4.26 7.98 -6.57
N LEU A 157 4.47 9.08 -5.83
CA LEU A 157 5.75 9.80 -5.81
C LEU A 157 6.90 8.93 -5.30
N ASN A 158 6.71 8.19 -4.21
CA ASN A 158 7.70 7.23 -3.73
C ASN A 158 8.00 6.15 -4.77
N GLY A 159 6.95 5.55 -5.36
CA GLY A 159 7.08 4.55 -6.43
C GLY A 159 7.83 5.08 -7.66
N ILE A 160 7.56 6.32 -8.08
CA ILE A 160 8.26 6.99 -9.18
C ILE A 160 9.75 7.15 -8.88
N ILE A 161 10.14 7.47 -7.64
CA ILE A 161 11.56 7.55 -7.28
C ILE A 161 12.25 6.20 -7.49
N HIS A 162 11.65 5.10 -7.05
CA HIS A 162 12.19 3.75 -7.29
C HIS A 162 12.28 3.42 -8.79
N LEU A 163 11.23 3.74 -9.55
CA LEU A 163 11.19 3.52 -11.00
C LEU A 163 12.23 4.37 -11.75
N TYR A 164 12.35 5.65 -11.40
CA TYR A 164 13.32 6.57 -11.96
C TYR A 164 14.74 6.06 -11.74
N HIS A 165 15.07 5.58 -10.53
CA HIS A 165 16.39 5.04 -10.27
C HIS A 165 16.67 3.78 -11.07
N LEU A 166 15.68 2.90 -11.23
CA LEU A 166 15.79 1.70 -12.05
C LEU A 166 15.96 2.00 -13.55
N ALA A 167 15.26 3.02 -14.08
CA ALA A 167 15.25 3.37 -15.49
C ALA A 167 16.37 4.34 -15.90
N SER A 168 16.91 5.12 -14.96
CA SER A 168 17.87 6.19 -15.27
C SER A 168 19.27 5.65 -15.56
N ASN A 169 19.82 6.03 -16.71
CA ASN A 169 21.20 5.72 -17.07
C ASN A 169 22.23 6.25 -16.07
N LYS A 170 21.91 7.33 -15.33
CA LYS A 170 22.79 7.89 -14.30
C LYS A 170 23.03 6.94 -13.12
N ASN A 171 22.10 6.01 -12.90
CA ASN A 171 22.14 5.03 -11.81
C ASN A 171 22.48 3.63 -12.31
N ARG A 172 22.86 3.50 -13.59
CA ARG A 172 23.13 2.21 -14.22
C ARG A 172 24.23 1.44 -13.50
N HIS A 173 25.18 2.10 -12.83
CA HIS A 173 26.21 1.45 -12.03
C HIS A 173 25.65 0.65 -10.84
N LEU A 174 24.46 1.00 -10.31
CA LEU A 174 23.77 0.23 -9.26
C LEU A 174 23.35 -1.17 -9.76
N TYR A 175 22.98 -1.27 -11.04
CA TYR A 175 22.33 -2.45 -11.61
C TYR A 175 23.21 -3.20 -12.64
N ALA A 176 24.20 -2.52 -13.21
CA ALA A 176 25.04 -3.00 -14.30
C ALA A 176 26.52 -2.61 -14.07
N GLY A 177 27.00 -2.66 -12.82
CA GLY A 177 28.41 -2.47 -12.47
C GLY A 177 29.36 -3.49 -13.14
N PRO A 178 30.66 -3.50 -12.82
CA PRO A 178 31.64 -4.40 -13.41
C PRO A 178 31.35 -5.88 -13.11
N GLU A 179 31.91 -6.79 -13.92
CA GLU A 179 31.84 -8.24 -13.66
C GLU A 179 32.42 -8.57 -12.28
N GLY A 180 31.71 -9.44 -11.55
CA GLY A 180 32.01 -9.79 -10.15
C GLY A 180 31.35 -8.90 -9.09
N TYR A 181 30.70 -7.77 -9.44
CA TYR A 181 29.94 -6.98 -8.47
C TYR A 181 28.61 -7.67 -8.10
N ARG A 182 28.48 -8.13 -6.86
CA ARG A 182 27.38 -9.02 -6.42
C ARG A 182 26.12 -8.30 -5.97
N MET A 183 26.17 -7.00 -5.71
CA MET A 183 24.99 -6.24 -5.27
C MET A 183 24.00 -5.94 -6.41
N LYS A 184 24.35 -6.17 -7.68
CA LYS A 184 23.48 -5.85 -8.83
C LYS A 184 22.09 -6.48 -8.72
N ALA A 185 22.06 -7.80 -8.49
CA ALA A 185 20.81 -8.54 -8.40
C ALA A 185 20.00 -8.16 -7.14
N PRO A 186 20.60 -8.07 -5.93
CA PRO A 186 19.93 -7.53 -4.75
C PRO A 186 19.33 -6.12 -4.96
N MET A 187 20.06 -5.20 -5.59
CA MET A 187 19.59 -3.82 -5.86
C MET A 187 18.45 -3.78 -6.89
N LEU A 188 18.51 -4.65 -7.90
CA LEU A 188 17.43 -4.79 -8.87
C LEU A 188 16.15 -5.30 -8.18
N LEU A 189 16.28 -6.38 -7.41
CA LEU A 189 15.16 -6.99 -6.70
C LEU A 189 14.55 -6.02 -5.68
N TYR A 190 15.38 -5.31 -4.93
CA TYR A 190 14.97 -4.21 -4.04
C TYR A 190 14.04 -3.22 -4.75
N SER A 191 14.48 -2.69 -5.88
CA SER A 191 13.76 -1.64 -6.60
C SER A 191 12.42 -2.19 -7.12
N VAL A 192 12.39 -3.43 -7.61
CA VAL A 192 11.16 -4.09 -8.06
C VAL A 192 10.18 -4.31 -6.90
N VAL A 193 10.66 -4.81 -5.75
CA VAL A 193 9.81 -5.04 -4.57
C VAL A 193 9.22 -3.71 -4.07
N CYS A 194 10.02 -2.65 -3.98
CA CYS A 194 9.54 -1.33 -3.58
C CYS A 194 8.50 -0.76 -4.54
N ILE A 195 8.74 -0.84 -5.87
CA ILE A 195 7.76 -0.40 -6.87
C ILE A 195 6.44 -1.16 -6.70
N ASN A 196 6.51 -2.48 -6.52
CA ASN A 196 5.32 -3.31 -6.33
C ASN A 196 4.59 -2.98 -5.01
N SER A 197 5.32 -2.72 -3.92
CA SER A 197 4.71 -2.30 -2.65
C SER A 197 3.96 -0.97 -2.80
N PHE A 198 4.61 0.07 -3.34
CA PHE A 198 3.97 1.37 -3.53
C PHE A 198 2.82 1.34 -4.53
N PHE A 199 2.85 0.43 -5.51
CA PHE A 199 1.72 0.19 -6.39
C PHE A 199 0.49 -0.32 -5.61
N TRP A 200 0.66 -1.35 -4.78
CA TRP A 200 -0.45 -1.87 -3.98
C TRP A 200 -0.94 -0.87 -2.92
N SER A 201 -0.04 -0.12 -2.29
CA SER A 201 -0.41 0.99 -1.40
C SER A 201 -1.21 2.07 -2.14
N SER A 202 -0.83 2.40 -3.38
CA SER A 202 -1.59 3.37 -4.20
C SER A 202 -3.00 2.85 -4.47
N LEU A 203 -3.15 1.59 -4.90
CA LEU A 203 -4.47 0.99 -5.13
C LEU A 203 -5.32 0.91 -3.87
N PHE A 204 -4.71 0.65 -2.71
CA PHE A 204 -5.39 0.70 -1.43
C PHE A 204 -6.02 2.06 -1.15
N PHE A 205 -5.30 3.17 -1.37
CA PHE A 205 -5.84 4.52 -1.15
C PHE A 205 -6.89 4.96 -2.18
N VAL A 206 -7.08 4.22 -3.27
CA VAL A 206 -8.14 4.49 -4.26
C VAL A 206 -9.51 4.14 -3.72
N SER A 207 -9.71 2.91 -3.26
CA SER A 207 -11.04 2.38 -2.90
C SER A 207 -11.08 1.56 -1.61
N LYS A 208 -9.92 1.32 -0.96
CA LYS A 208 -9.77 0.59 0.31
C LYS A 208 -10.60 -0.70 0.43
N THR A 209 -10.71 -1.45 -0.66
CA THR A 209 -11.36 -2.77 -0.63
C THR A 209 -10.58 -3.71 0.28
N LYS A 210 -11.26 -4.75 0.82
CA LYS A 210 -10.60 -5.80 1.62
C LYS A 210 -9.45 -6.47 0.86
N GLN A 211 -9.56 -6.57 -0.46
CA GLN A 211 -8.53 -7.19 -1.29
C GLN A 211 -7.29 -6.29 -1.40
N THR A 212 -7.48 -5.00 -1.69
CA THR A 212 -6.37 -4.04 -1.76
C THR A 212 -5.70 -3.84 -0.40
N GLU A 213 -6.46 -3.89 0.70
CA GLU A 213 -5.93 -3.83 2.06
C GLU A 213 -5.01 -5.02 2.37
N LYS A 214 -5.43 -6.24 2.02
CA LYS A 214 -4.58 -7.44 2.18
C LYS A 214 -3.29 -7.31 1.39
N MET A 215 -3.39 -6.93 0.12
CA MET A 215 -2.22 -6.83 -0.76
C MET A 215 -1.26 -5.74 -0.31
N ASP A 216 -1.75 -4.57 0.11
CA ASP A 216 -0.93 -3.51 0.69
C ASP A 216 -0.15 -4.02 1.91
N GLN A 217 -0.82 -4.68 2.85
CA GLN A 217 -0.15 -5.24 4.04
C GLN A 217 0.91 -6.28 3.68
N TYR A 218 0.61 -7.18 2.73
CA TYR A 218 1.53 -8.22 2.30
C TYR A 218 2.78 -7.63 1.65
N PHE A 219 2.60 -6.74 0.67
CA PHE A 219 3.75 -6.20 -0.06
C PHE A 219 4.53 -5.15 0.74
N ALA A 220 3.90 -4.43 1.66
CA ALA A 220 4.60 -3.59 2.62
C ALA A 220 5.52 -4.42 3.54
N PHE A 221 5.03 -5.57 4.02
CA PHE A 221 5.87 -6.46 4.83
C PHE A 221 7.00 -7.09 4.00
N LEU A 222 6.72 -7.48 2.76
CA LEU A 222 7.73 -7.98 1.82
C LEU A 222 8.84 -6.95 1.59
N MET A 223 8.47 -5.69 1.35
CA MET A 223 9.42 -4.59 1.18
C MET A 223 10.35 -4.45 2.39
N VAL A 224 9.80 -4.45 3.60
CA VAL A 224 10.59 -4.34 4.83
C VAL A 224 11.53 -5.54 5.00
N ILE A 225 11.08 -6.77 4.75
CA ILE A 225 11.95 -7.97 4.76
C ILE A 225 13.11 -7.83 3.76
N PHE A 226 12.82 -7.39 2.54
CA PHE A 226 13.85 -7.23 1.51
C PHE A 226 14.85 -6.13 1.88
N THR A 227 14.40 -5.00 2.43
CA THR A 227 15.30 -3.93 2.89
C THR A 227 16.24 -4.42 3.99
N PHE A 228 15.72 -5.16 4.96
CA PHE A 228 16.51 -5.79 6.01
C PHE A 228 17.54 -6.77 5.45
N TRP A 229 17.12 -7.67 4.54
CA TRP A 229 18.02 -8.62 3.90
C TRP A 229 19.16 -7.92 3.16
N ILE A 230 18.87 -6.85 2.43
CA ILE A 230 19.89 -6.05 1.73
C ILE A 230 20.90 -5.45 2.71
N ALA A 231 20.43 -4.94 3.84
CA ALA A 231 21.31 -4.37 4.86
C ALA A 231 22.28 -5.43 5.41
N VAL A 232 21.78 -6.63 5.73
CA VAL A 232 22.60 -7.78 6.13
C VAL A 232 23.59 -8.17 5.04
N TYR A 233 23.12 -8.33 3.80
CA TYR A 233 23.93 -8.67 2.64
C TYR A 233 25.06 -7.65 2.43
N ARG A 234 24.76 -6.36 2.62
CA ARG A 234 25.69 -5.25 2.45
C ARG A 234 26.79 -5.23 3.51
N ILE A 235 26.45 -5.47 4.78
CA ILE A 235 27.42 -5.49 5.88
C ILE A 235 28.40 -6.65 5.77
N GLY A 236 27.93 -7.82 5.30
CA GLY A 236 28.79 -8.98 5.04
C GLY A 236 29.93 -8.70 4.06
N GLY A 237 29.95 -7.54 3.39
CA GLY A 237 31.06 -7.12 2.55
C GLY A 237 31.08 -7.77 1.18
N SER A 238 29.97 -8.39 0.79
CA SER A 238 29.72 -9.10 -0.47
C SER A 238 29.86 -8.23 -1.73
N GLY A 239 29.99 -6.91 -1.59
CA GLY A 239 30.12 -5.98 -2.72
C GLY A 239 31.53 -5.90 -3.33
N ALA A 240 32.60 -6.34 -2.65
CA ALA A 240 33.97 -6.12 -3.13
C ALA A 240 34.78 -7.43 -3.37
N GLY A 241 34.55 -8.05 -4.53
CA GLY A 241 35.44 -9.07 -5.13
C GLY A 241 35.25 -10.52 -4.65
N GLU A 242 35.81 -11.45 -5.43
CA GLU A 242 35.78 -12.91 -5.20
C GLU A 242 36.82 -13.35 -4.15
N ASN A 243 36.74 -12.81 -2.93
CA ASN A 243 37.52 -13.36 -1.82
C ASN A 243 36.70 -14.39 -1.03
N LEU A 244 37.38 -15.37 -0.42
CA LEU A 244 36.74 -16.44 0.35
C LEU A 244 35.76 -15.90 1.41
N PHE A 245 36.13 -14.80 2.06
CA PHE A 245 35.29 -14.11 3.05
C PHE A 245 34.01 -13.51 2.43
N GLY A 246 34.09 -12.90 1.26
CA GLY A 246 32.93 -12.38 0.52
C GLY A 246 32.02 -13.48 -0.02
N ASN A 247 32.55 -14.66 -0.34
CA ASN A 247 31.75 -15.85 -0.66
C ASN A 247 30.97 -16.31 0.56
N ILE A 248 31.64 -16.52 1.70
CA ILE A 248 31.00 -16.95 2.94
C ILE A 248 29.89 -15.96 3.32
N CYS A 249 30.15 -14.66 3.27
CA CYS A 249 29.14 -13.64 3.58
C CYS A 249 27.97 -13.58 2.59
N ALA A 250 28.22 -13.81 1.30
CA ALA A 250 27.15 -13.93 0.32
C ALA A 250 26.28 -15.18 0.57
N TYR A 251 26.89 -16.33 0.84
CA TYR A 251 26.16 -17.56 1.17
C TYR A 251 25.39 -17.45 2.50
N THR A 252 25.99 -16.87 3.54
CA THR A 252 25.29 -16.65 4.82
C THR A 252 24.13 -15.66 4.68
N SER A 253 24.27 -14.62 3.86
CA SER A 253 23.16 -13.70 3.59
C SER A 253 22.02 -14.33 2.79
N LEU A 254 22.31 -15.28 1.89
CA LEU A 254 21.28 -16.11 1.25
C LEU A 254 20.63 -17.07 2.24
N ALA A 255 21.41 -17.64 3.16
CA ALA A 255 20.90 -18.45 4.25
C ALA A 255 20.00 -17.66 5.22
N ILE A 256 20.15 -16.32 5.30
CA ILE A 256 19.24 -15.44 6.06
C ILE A 256 17.99 -15.07 5.25
N LEU A 257 18.08 -15.02 3.92
CA LEU A 257 16.91 -14.76 3.07
C LEU A 257 15.86 -15.89 3.17
N ALA A 258 16.31 -17.14 3.18
CA ALA A 258 15.42 -18.31 3.27
C ALA A 258 14.46 -18.29 4.48
N PRO A 259 14.92 -18.10 5.74
CA PRO A 259 14.03 -18.00 6.89
C PRO A 259 13.18 -16.73 6.86
N CYS A 260 13.66 -15.62 6.26
CA CYS A 260 12.84 -14.42 6.09
C CYS A 260 11.68 -14.66 5.11
N LEU A 261 11.92 -15.36 4.00
CA LEU A 261 10.88 -15.73 3.04
C LEU A 261 9.93 -16.78 3.61
N PHE A 262 10.43 -17.71 4.43
CA PHE A 262 9.58 -18.63 5.17
C PHE A 262 8.66 -17.89 6.14
N LEU A 263 9.19 -16.93 6.90
CA LEU A 263 8.38 -16.08 7.78
C LEU A 263 7.34 -15.29 6.99
N PHE A 264 7.70 -14.76 5.83
CA PHE A 264 6.77 -14.08 4.94
C PHE A 264 5.63 -15.00 4.46
N ALA A 265 5.96 -16.22 4.04
CA ALA A 265 4.98 -17.22 3.62
C ALA A 265 4.07 -17.63 4.78
N ALA A 266 4.63 -17.86 5.97
CA ALA A 266 3.88 -18.15 7.19
C ALA A 266 2.95 -16.99 7.59
N TYR A 267 3.41 -15.75 7.43
CA TYR A 267 2.60 -14.54 7.64
C TYR A 267 1.43 -14.47 6.65
N ILE A 268 1.66 -14.69 5.35
CA ILE A 268 0.56 -14.74 4.36
C ILE A 268 -0.43 -15.84 4.72
N TYR A 269 0.06 -17.04 5.04
CA TYR A 269 -0.77 -18.17 5.43
C TYR A 269 -1.63 -17.86 6.66
N TYR A 270 -1.03 -17.25 7.69
CA TYR A 270 -1.73 -16.83 8.90
C TYR A 270 -2.82 -15.79 8.62
N MET A 271 -2.46 -14.71 7.92
CA MET A 271 -3.34 -13.59 7.63
C MET A 271 -4.47 -13.93 6.65
N THR A 272 -4.27 -14.97 5.82
CA THR A 272 -5.28 -15.44 4.86
C THR A 272 -6.25 -16.43 5.47
N ASN A 273 -5.78 -17.37 6.30
CA ASN A 273 -6.59 -18.52 6.75
C ASN A 273 -7.17 -18.38 8.15
N PHE A 274 -6.57 -17.59 9.04
CA PHE A 274 -7.02 -17.49 10.43
C PHE A 274 -7.75 -16.18 10.69
N MET A 275 -6.98 -15.11 10.93
CA MET A 275 -7.50 -13.82 11.34
C MET A 275 -6.68 -12.73 10.68
N PHE A 276 -7.32 -11.93 9.84
CA PHE A 276 -6.68 -10.76 9.27
C PHE A 276 -6.51 -9.71 10.37
N ASN A 277 -5.26 -9.47 10.81
CA ASN A 277 -4.94 -8.56 11.90
C ASN A 277 -3.90 -7.50 11.47
N PRO A 278 -4.34 -6.28 11.09
CA PRO A 278 -3.45 -5.19 10.69
C PRO A 278 -2.43 -4.80 11.77
N LEU A 279 -2.78 -4.93 13.05
CA LEU A 279 -1.89 -4.60 14.17
C LEU A 279 -0.68 -5.54 14.23
N LEU A 280 -0.88 -6.84 13.93
CA LEU A 280 0.22 -7.79 13.82
C LEU A 280 1.16 -7.39 12.68
N SER A 281 0.61 -7.02 11.52
CA SER A 281 1.37 -6.56 10.37
C SER A 281 2.24 -5.33 10.71
N MET A 282 1.65 -4.34 11.38
CA MET A 282 2.38 -3.15 11.84
C MET A 282 3.54 -3.53 12.77
N ARG A 283 3.29 -4.34 13.80
CA ARG A 283 4.33 -4.76 14.76
C ARG A 283 5.50 -5.47 14.08
N LEU A 284 5.22 -6.40 13.17
CA LEU A 284 6.26 -7.11 12.41
C LEU A 284 7.10 -6.13 11.57
N LYS A 285 6.46 -5.20 10.86
CA LYS A 285 7.16 -4.16 10.08
C LYS A 285 8.06 -3.29 10.96
N VAL A 286 7.60 -2.87 12.14
CA VAL A 286 8.41 -2.06 13.06
C VAL A 286 9.65 -2.83 13.55
N VAL A 287 9.49 -4.11 13.91
CA VAL A 287 10.62 -4.94 14.36
C VAL A 287 11.70 -5.04 13.28
N PHE A 288 11.32 -5.39 12.05
CA PHE A 288 12.29 -5.49 10.95
C PHE A 288 12.89 -4.14 10.56
N ASN A 289 12.11 -3.05 10.59
CA ASN A 289 12.62 -1.71 10.33
C ASN A 289 13.64 -1.28 11.41
N GLY A 290 13.39 -1.61 12.68
CA GLY A 290 14.33 -1.37 13.78
C GLY A 290 15.63 -2.17 13.62
N LEU A 291 15.54 -3.46 13.25
CA LEU A 291 16.72 -4.27 12.94
C LEU A 291 17.51 -3.70 11.75
N HIS A 292 16.82 -3.31 10.69
CA HIS A 292 17.41 -2.63 9.54
C HIS A 292 18.14 -1.34 9.96
N ALA A 293 17.55 -0.55 10.87
CA ALA A 293 18.15 0.67 11.39
C ALA A 293 19.44 0.41 12.18
N ILE A 294 19.41 -0.56 13.10
CA ILE A 294 20.58 -0.94 13.91
C ILE A 294 21.76 -1.31 13.00
N ILE A 295 21.50 -2.10 11.96
CA ILE A 295 22.50 -2.52 10.98
C ILE A 295 23.12 -1.29 10.28
N TRP A 296 22.32 -0.38 9.74
CA TRP A 296 22.86 0.78 9.02
C TRP A 296 23.53 1.83 9.93
N ILE A 297 23.05 1.97 11.17
CA ILE A 297 23.71 2.81 12.17
C ILE A 297 25.08 2.21 12.51
N TYR A 298 25.15 0.90 12.77
CA TYR A 298 26.42 0.21 12.96
C TYR A 298 27.34 0.39 11.75
N TRP A 299 26.84 0.15 10.53
CA TRP A 299 27.62 0.35 9.30
C TRP A 299 28.20 1.77 9.20
N SER A 300 27.42 2.79 9.57
CA SER A 300 27.80 4.20 9.46
C SER A 300 28.77 4.67 10.56
N LEU A 301 28.61 4.16 11.78
CA LEU A 301 29.31 4.65 12.98
C LEU A 301 30.47 3.77 13.43
N LEU A 302 30.46 2.48 13.15
CA LEU A 302 31.47 1.54 13.65
C LEU A 302 31.99 0.59 12.57
N GLY A 303 31.21 0.37 11.51
CA GLY A 303 31.52 -0.57 10.44
C GLY A 303 32.21 0.07 9.24
N ARG A 304 32.01 -0.56 8.08
CA ARG A 304 32.64 -0.19 6.80
C ARG A 304 32.29 1.20 6.27
N GLY A 305 31.26 1.84 6.79
CA GLY A 305 30.88 3.22 6.45
C GLY A 305 31.65 4.28 7.24
N TRP A 306 32.39 3.89 8.29
CA TRP A 306 33.18 4.82 9.08
C TRP A 306 34.22 5.56 8.22
N GLY A 307 34.39 6.86 8.48
CA GLY A 307 35.32 7.73 7.75
C GLY A 307 34.90 8.10 6.32
N LYS A 308 33.77 7.56 5.80
CA LYS A 308 33.29 7.90 4.46
C LYS A 308 32.47 9.18 4.45
N GLY A 309 32.83 10.13 3.59
CA GLY A 309 32.17 11.44 3.51
C GLY A 309 30.67 11.40 3.16
N TYR A 310 30.17 10.32 2.54
CA TYR A 310 28.76 10.17 2.18
C TYR A 310 27.90 9.46 3.26
N ARG A 311 28.49 9.01 4.38
CA ARG A 311 27.78 8.26 5.43
C ARG A 311 26.62 9.02 6.07
N TRP A 312 26.70 10.36 6.08
CA TRP A 312 25.66 11.21 6.67
C TRP A 312 24.32 11.01 5.96
N LYS A 313 24.32 10.73 4.64
CA LYS A 313 23.10 10.47 3.87
C LYS A 313 22.37 9.25 4.42
N CYS A 314 23.11 8.17 4.73
CA CYS A 314 22.58 6.96 5.35
C CYS A 314 22.01 7.26 6.74
N LEU A 315 22.78 7.95 7.59
CA LEU A 315 22.35 8.28 8.95
C LEU A 315 21.09 9.13 8.95
N VAL A 316 21.03 10.17 8.12
CA VAL A 316 19.86 11.02 7.99
C VAL A 316 18.66 10.20 7.54
N CYS A 317 18.75 9.41 6.45
CA CYS A 317 17.65 8.56 6.01
C CYS A 317 17.16 7.62 7.13
N VAL A 318 18.08 6.87 7.74
CA VAL A 318 17.73 5.82 8.72
C VAL A 318 17.16 6.41 10.00
N ILE A 319 17.78 7.47 10.54
CA ILE A 319 17.29 8.12 11.75
C ILE A 319 15.95 8.79 11.46
N SER A 320 15.82 9.53 10.35
CA SER A 320 14.57 10.22 10.00
C SER A 320 13.40 9.27 9.78
N THR A 321 13.59 8.15 9.08
CA THR A 321 12.49 7.18 8.86
C THR A 321 12.12 6.43 10.13
N ASN A 322 13.09 6.13 11.01
CA ASN A 322 12.83 5.42 12.26
C ASN A 322 12.25 6.33 13.36
N ILE A 323 12.65 7.60 13.43
CA ILE A 323 12.00 8.57 14.33
C ILE A 323 10.51 8.60 14.02
N ILE A 324 10.14 8.67 12.74
CA ILE A 324 8.73 8.67 12.37
C ILE A 324 8.06 7.35 12.72
N THR A 325 8.65 6.19 12.39
CA THR A 325 8.07 4.89 12.78
C THR A 325 7.91 4.74 14.30
N ILE A 326 8.83 5.32 15.09
CA ILE A 326 8.74 5.34 16.54
C ILE A 326 7.67 6.32 17.01
N VAL A 327 7.56 7.51 16.41
CA VAL A 327 6.48 8.46 16.69
C VAL A 327 5.12 7.80 16.41
N GLU A 328 5.03 7.02 15.34
CA GLU A 328 3.86 6.21 15.00
C GLU A 328 3.58 5.10 16.03
N LEU A 329 4.59 4.42 16.56
CA LEU A 329 4.38 3.29 17.48
C LEU A 329 4.29 3.69 18.97
N ALA A 330 5.08 4.67 19.40
CA ALA A 330 5.41 4.94 20.80
C ALA A 330 4.56 6.02 21.45
N LEU A 331 3.79 6.80 20.67
CA LEU A 331 2.83 7.71 21.27
C LEU A 331 1.58 6.90 21.68
N PRO A 332 1.29 6.74 22.99
CA PRO A 332 0.15 5.97 23.50
C PRO A 332 -1.23 6.56 23.09
N GLY A 333 -1.22 7.64 22.31
CA GLY A 333 -2.37 8.19 21.62
C GLY A 333 -2.14 8.19 20.11
N TRP A 334 -2.06 7.01 19.47
CA TRP A 334 -2.27 6.90 18.02
C TRP A 334 -3.59 7.61 17.63
N GLU A 335 -4.59 7.59 18.52
CA GLU A 335 -5.82 8.37 18.38
C GLU A 335 -5.65 9.91 18.41
N MET A 336 -4.57 10.43 19.01
CA MET A 336 -4.33 11.87 19.15
C MET A 336 -3.60 12.48 17.94
N LEU A 337 -2.83 11.68 17.19
CA LEU A 337 -2.26 12.06 15.88
C LEU A 337 -3.09 11.55 14.69
N ASP A 338 -4.02 10.64 14.93
CA ASP A 338 -5.04 10.27 13.96
C ASP A 338 -6.14 11.33 13.99
N PHE A 339 -5.80 12.52 13.47
CA PHE A 339 -6.64 13.71 13.43
C PHE A 339 -7.62 13.70 12.27
N VAL A 340 -8.74 14.42 12.41
CA VAL A 340 -9.72 14.63 11.33
C VAL A 340 -9.01 15.20 10.10
N PRO A 341 -9.11 14.57 8.92
CA PRO A 341 -8.30 14.94 7.78
C PRO A 341 -8.41 16.42 7.45
N TYR A 342 -7.27 17.09 7.35
CA TYR A 342 -7.21 18.52 7.10
C TYR A 342 -7.75 18.79 5.69
N PHE A 343 -8.74 19.69 5.60
CA PHE A 343 -9.56 19.92 4.40
C PHE A 343 -10.27 18.68 3.84
N GLY A 344 -10.37 17.59 4.61
CA GLY A 344 -10.87 16.31 4.12
C GLY A 344 -9.91 15.59 3.15
N ILE A 345 -8.65 16.04 3.03
CA ILE A 345 -7.68 15.55 2.05
C ILE A 345 -6.43 14.99 2.72
N PHE A 346 -5.86 15.71 3.70
CA PHE A 346 -4.61 15.34 4.33
C PHE A 346 -4.85 14.60 5.65
N GLY A 347 -4.69 13.29 5.64
CA GLY A 347 -4.67 12.44 6.84
C GLY A 347 -3.24 12.16 7.33
N ASN A 348 -3.13 11.47 8.46
CA ASN A 348 -1.85 11.09 9.06
C ASN A 348 -0.96 10.30 8.07
N GLU A 349 -1.55 9.30 7.38
CA GLU A 349 -0.88 8.47 6.39
C GLU A 349 -0.31 9.29 5.24
N SER A 350 -1.05 10.31 4.76
CA SER A 350 -0.57 11.18 3.69
C SER A 350 0.66 11.98 4.09
N ILE A 351 0.70 12.49 5.33
CA ILE A 351 1.83 13.25 5.86
C ILE A 351 3.05 12.34 6.00
N TYR A 352 2.85 11.14 6.57
CA TYR A 352 3.89 10.12 6.67
C TYR A 352 4.50 9.82 5.29
N LEU A 353 3.65 9.47 4.32
CA LEU A 353 4.09 9.10 2.98
C LEU A 353 4.80 10.26 2.29
N LEU A 354 4.28 11.49 2.39
CA LEU A 354 4.94 12.68 1.83
C LEU A 354 6.29 12.95 2.47
N TYR A 355 6.40 12.78 3.79
CA TYR A 355 7.68 12.93 4.50
C TYR A 355 8.72 11.95 3.97
N THR A 356 8.35 10.70 3.67
CA THR A 356 9.31 9.70 3.18
C THR A 356 9.85 10.00 1.78
N VAL A 357 9.13 10.74 0.92
CA VAL A 357 9.54 11.05 -0.47
C VAL A 357 10.97 11.61 -0.59
N PRO A 358 11.36 12.72 0.09
CA PRO A 358 12.72 13.23 0.02
C PRO A 358 13.76 12.25 0.59
N PHE A 359 13.41 11.46 1.60
CA PHE A 359 14.34 10.46 2.16
C PHE A 359 14.52 9.26 1.23
N THR A 360 13.50 8.87 0.47
CA THR A 360 13.61 7.86 -0.60
C THR A 360 14.59 8.33 -1.68
N ALA A 361 14.53 9.61 -2.08
CA ALA A 361 15.50 10.18 -3.02
C ALA A 361 16.92 10.24 -2.43
N LEU A 362 17.05 10.67 -1.17
CA LEU A 362 18.33 10.71 -0.47
C LEU A 362 18.94 9.30 -0.28
N TRP A 363 18.09 8.30 -0.06
CA TRP A 363 18.49 6.90 0.09
C TRP A 363 19.18 6.38 -1.17
N TYR A 364 18.61 6.63 -2.35
CA TYR A 364 19.28 6.28 -3.59
C TYR A 364 20.55 7.09 -3.86
N SER A 365 20.61 8.35 -3.45
CA SER A 365 21.85 9.16 -3.52
C SER A 365 22.95 8.56 -2.64
N PHE A 366 22.58 8.03 -1.47
CA PHE A 366 23.47 7.25 -0.61
C PHE A 366 23.94 5.96 -1.31
N LEU A 367 23.01 5.11 -1.77
CA LEU A 367 23.34 3.85 -2.45
C LEU A 367 24.24 4.07 -3.67
N GLY A 368 23.96 5.10 -4.48
CA GLY A 368 24.77 5.45 -5.63
C GLY A 368 26.20 5.85 -5.28
N SER A 369 26.38 6.60 -4.18
CA SER A 369 27.70 6.98 -3.67
C SER A 369 28.45 5.76 -3.13
N ASP A 370 27.72 4.87 -2.44
CA ASP A 370 28.27 3.69 -1.82
C ASP A 370 28.73 2.64 -2.84
N THR A 371 27.90 2.35 -3.84
CA THR A 371 28.27 1.45 -4.95
C THR A 371 29.46 1.98 -5.72
N LYS A 372 29.53 3.29 -6.00
CA LYS A 372 30.69 3.88 -6.69
C LYS A 372 31.98 3.62 -5.91
N TRP A 373 31.96 3.84 -4.60
CA TRP A 373 33.12 3.58 -3.75
C TRP A 373 33.52 2.09 -3.76
N GLU A 374 32.56 1.16 -3.77
CA GLU A 374 32.88 -0.28 -3.84
C GLU A 374 33.52 -0.67 -5.17
N VAL A 375 33.00 -0.15 -6.27
CA VAL A 375 33.54 -0.40 -7.62
C VAL A 375 34.96 0.14 -7.73
N ASP A 376 35.19 1.38 -7.29
CA ASP A 376 36.52 2.00 -7.29
C ASP A 376 37.52 1.18 -6.43
N ALA A 377 37.06 0.64 -5.30
CA ALA A 377 37.87 -0.22 -4.43
C ALA A 377 38.16 -1.60 -5.04
N MET A 378 37.25 -2.14 -5.85
CA MET A 378 37.48 -3.38 -6.60
C MET A 378 38.51 -3.17 -7.71
N ASP A 379 38.40 -2.08 -8.47
CA ASP A 379 39.31 -1.79 -9.57
C ASP A 379 40.73 -1.52 -9.06
N LYS A 380 40.88 -0.88 -7.90
CA LYS A 380 42.19 -0.70 -7.23
C LYS A 380 42.84 -2.00 -6.76
N LYS A 381 42.07 -3.07 -6.52
CA LYS A 381 42.62 -4.38 -6.14
C LYS A 381 43.03 -5.24 -7.33
N LYS A 382 42.54 -4.91 -8.53
CA LYS A 382 42.89 -5.61 -9.79
C LYS A 382 44.16 -5.04 -10.44
N LYS A 383 44.50 -3.79 -10.14
CA LYS A 383 45.79 -3.15 -10.48
C LYS A 383 46.81 -3.50 -9.41
#